data_AF-Q5K2Q4-F1
#
_entry.id   AF-Q5K2Q4-F1
#
_cell.length_a   1.000
_cell.length_b   1.000
_cell.length_c   1.000
_cell.angle_alpha   90.00
_cell.angle_beta   90.00
_cell.angle_gamma   90.00
#
_symmetry.space_group_name_H-M   'P 1'
#
loop_
_entity.id
_entity.type
_entity.pdbx_description
1 polymer ?
#
loop_
_entity_poly.entity_id
_entity_poly.type
_entity_poly.pdbx_seq_one_letter_code
_entity_poly.pdbx_strand_id
1 'polypeptide(L)'
;SGRRMFPTVRVSFAGINLDTKYAVLMDIVPVDNKRYRYAYHRSAWLVAGKADPPAPSRLYLHPDSPFSGEQLRKQVVSFEKVKLTNNEMDKHGHIILNSMHRYQPRVHLVKRREISANAPISDLESEEFRTFVFTETIFTAVTAYQNQLITKL
;
A
#
# COMPACT_ATOMS: atom_id res chain seq x y z
N SER A 1 -8.66 -0.65 15.46
CA SER A 1 -8.90 0.59 14.68
C SER A 1 -7.73 0.82 13.73
N GLY A 2 -7.90 1.62 12.68
CA GLY A 2 -6.85 1.89 11.68
C GLY A 2 -6.92 3.33 11.14
N ARG A 3 -5.78 3.86 10.71
CA ARG A 3 -5.61 5.25 10.22
C ARG A 3 -5.49 5.26 8.71
N ARG A 4 -6.18 6.20 8.04
CA ARG A 4 -6.02 6.44 6.60
C ARG A 4 -4.67 7.08 6.31
N MET A 5 -4.12 6.79 5.13
CA MET A 5 -2.90 7.44 4.64
C MET A 5 -3.19 8.88 4.22
N PHE A 6 -2.22 9.77 4.40
CA PHE A 6 -2.19 11.10 3.81
C PHE A 6 -0.74 11.43 3.40
N PRO A 7 -0.50 11.89 2.16
CA PRO A 7 -1.47 12.00 1.07
C PRO A 7 -2.03 10.63 0.65
N THR A 8 -3.22 10.62 0.06
CA THR A 8 -3.85 9.40 -0.49
C THR A 8 -3.13 8.97 -1.76
N VAL A 9 -2.79 7.67 -1.87
CA VAL A 9 -2.29 7.10 -3.13
C VAL A 9 -3.43 7.08 -4.16
N ARG A 10 -3.20 7.74 -5.30
CA ARG A 10 -4.13 7.83 -6.42
C ARG A 10 -3.37 7.54 -7.71
N VAL A 11 -3.95 6.72 -8.58
CA VAL A 11 -3.31 6.28 -9.83
C VAL A 11 -4.29 6.34 -11.01
N SER A 12 -3.77 6.66 -12.19
CA SER A 12 -4.47 6.52 -13.46
C SER A 12 -3.74 5.50 -14.34
N PHE A 13 -4.47 4.79 -15.19
CA PHE A 13 -3.92 3.75 -16.05
C PHE A 13 -4.06 4.15 -17.52
N ALA A 14 -2.98 3.96 -18.29
CA ALA A 14 -2.96 4.18 -19.73
C ALA A 14 -2.36 2.94 -20.45
N GLY A 15 -2.66 2.79 -21.74
CA GLY A 15 -2.15 1.67 -22.54
C GLY A 15 -2.72 0.29 -22.15
N ILE A 16 -3.90 0.25 -21.55
CA ILE A 16 -4.58 -0.98 -21.11
C ILE A 16 -5.53 -1.51 -22.19
N ASN A 17 -5.74 -2.83 -22.22
CA ASN A 17 -6.72 -3.44 -23.12
C ASN A 17 -8.13 -3.15 -22.60
N LEU A 18 -8.96 -2.50 -23.42
CA LEU A 18 -10.29 -2.02 -23.00
C LEU A 18 -11.31 -3.15 -22.79
N ASP A 19 -11.14 -4.28 -23.49
CA ASP A 19 -12.05 -5.43 -23.47
C ASP A 19 -11.73 -6.43 -22.35
N THR A 20 -10.71 -6.13 -21.53
CA THR A 20 -10.25 -6.99 -20.45
C THR A 20 -10.71 -6.47 -19.08
N LYS A 21 -11.04 -7.37 -18.16
CA LYS A 21 -11.30 -7.03 -16.76
C LYS A 21 -10.02 -7.06 -15.93
N TYR A 22 -9.91 -6.15 -14.98
CA TYR A 22 -8.75 -6.00 -14.13
C TYR A 22 -9.15 -5.85 -12.67
N ALA A 23 -8.41 -6.48 -11.77
CA ALA A 23 -8.45 -6.15 -10.34
C ALA A 23 -7.27 -5.21 -10.04
N VAL A 24 -7.53 -4.19 -9.23
CA VAL A 24 -6.50 -3.26 -8.76
C VAL A 24 -6.29 -3.50 -7.27
N LEU A 25 -5.04 -3.75 -6.89
CA LEU A 25 -4.66 -4.05 -5.50
C LEU A 25 -3.53 -3.12 -5.04
N MET A 26 -3.35 -3.04 -3.74
CA MET A 26 -2.19 -2.41 -3.12
C MET A 26 -1.63 -3.30 -2.02
N ASP A 27 -0.32 -3.40 -1.95
CA ASP A 27 0.39 -3.86 -0.76
C ASP A 27 1.37 -2.80 -0.27
N ILE A 28 1.94 -3.05 0.92
CA ILE A 28 2.94 -2.18 1.52
C ILE A 28 4.06 -3.07 2.05
N VAL A 29 5.24 -2.96 1.47
CA VAL A 29 6.40 -3.82 1.78
C VAL A 29 7.48 -3.04 2.54
N PRO A 30 8.24 -3.68 3.43
CA PRO A 30 9.37 -3.02 4.09
C PRO A 30 10.44 -2.63 3.07
N VAL A 31 11.01 -1.43 3.24
CA VAL A 31 12.10 -0.93 2.39
C VAL A 31 13.44 -1.58 2.75
N ASP A 32 13.67 -1.80 4.04
CA ASP A 32 14.89 -2.38 4.57
C ASP A 32 14.66 -3.13 5.88
N ASN A 33 15.71 -3.81 6.36
CA ASN A 33 15.71 -4.54 7.63
C ASN A 33 16.24 -3.66 8.79
N LYS A 34 15.80 -2.39 8.87
CA LYS A 34 16.23 -1.45 9.90
C LYS A 34 15.06 -0.86 10.66
N ARG A 35 15.27 -0.69 11.97
CA ARG A 35 14.42 0.13 12.84
C ARG A 35 15.02 1.52 12.96
N TYR A 36 14.18 2.54 12.89
CA TYR A 36 14.59 3.93 12.90
C TYR A 36 14.25 4.64 14.21
N ARG A 37 14.91 5.77 14.45
CA ARG A 37 14.52 6.77 15.46
C ARG A 37 14.71 8.17 14.90
N TYR A 38 13.92 9.13 15.37
CA TYR A 38 14.10 10.53 15.01
C TYR A 38 14.99 11.23 16.04
N ALA A 39 16.08 11.84 15.60
CA ALA A 39 16.98 12.63 16.43
C ALA A 39 16.61 14.11 16.34
N TYR A 40 15.85 14.60 17.33
CA TYR A 40 15.32 15.96 17.35
C TYR A 40 16.39 17.05 17.18
N HIS A 41 17.52 16.92 17.88
CA HIS A 41 18.65 17.87 17.81
C HIS A 41 19.33 17.95 16.44
N ARG A 42 19.09 16.97 15.55
CA ARG A 42 19.61 16.96 14.17
C ARG A 42 18.50 17.11 13.12
N SER A 43 17.24 17.14 13.57
CA SER A 43 16.06 17.04 12.72
C SER A 43 16.18 15.92 11.66
N ALA A 44 16.68 14.75 12.07
CA ALA A 44 17.05 13.68 11.15
C ALA A 44 16.63 12.29 11.63
N TRP A 45 16.31 11.41 10.68
CA TRP A 45 16.09 9.99 10.92
C TRP A 45 17.42 9.25 11.01
N LEU A 46 17.62 8.48 12.08
CA LEU A 46 18.80 7.65 12.30
C LEU A 46 18.39 6.19 12.44
N VAL A 47 19.31 5.29 12.07
CA VAL A 47 19.16 3.86 12.34
C VAL A 47 19.31 3.63 13.85
N ALA A 48 18.34 2.95 14.44
CA ALA A 48 18.34 2.55 15.85
C ALA A 48 18.75 1.08 16.05
N GLY A 49 18.53 0.22 15.05
CA GLY A 49 18.86 -1.19 15.13
C GLY A 49 18.32 -2.01 13.96
N LYS A 50 18.30 -3.33 14.12
CA LYS A 50 17.65 -4.28 13.21
C LYS A 50 16.13 -4.11 13.25
N ALA A 51 15.44 -4.37 12.13
CA ALA A 51 13.97 -4.33 12.12
C ALA A 51 13.38 -5.42 13.03
N ASP A 52 12.20 -5.10 13.56
CA ASP A 52 11.35 -6.09 14.22
C ASP A 52 10.76 -7.05 13.17
N PRO A 53 10.42 -8.31 13.51
CA PRO A 53 9.79 -9.23 12.57
C PRO A 53 8.56 -8.59 11.89
N PRO A 54 8.46 -8.63 10.54
CA PRO A 54 7.34 -8.00 9.85
C PRO A 54 6.05 -8.77 10.12
N ALA A 55 4.94 -8.04 10.25
CA ALA A 55 3.61 -8.65 10.22
C ALA A 55 3.36 -9.35 8.87
N PRO A 56 2.46 -10.35 8.81
CA PRO A 56 2.09 -10.98 7.56
C PRO A 56 1.64 -9.96 6.51
N SER A 57 2.16 -10.08 5.29
CA SER A 57 1.78 -9.21 4.18
C SER A 57 0.28 -9.35 3.90
N ARG A 58 -0.37 -8.23 3.59
CA ARG A 58 -1.80 -8.18 3.24
C ARG A 58 -1.97 -7.48 1.91
N LEU A 59 -2.67 -8.14 0.99
CA LEU A 59 -3.13 -7.55 -0.26
C LEU A 59 -4.45 -6.82 0.00
N TYR A 60 -4.45 -5.50 -0.22
CA TYR A 60 -5.67 -4.72 -0.23
C TYR A 60 -6.27 -4.72 -1.63
N LEU A 61 -7.38 -5.44 -1.82
CA LEU A 61 -8.17 -5.37 -3.05
C LEU A 61 -8.99 -4.07 -3.06
N HIS A 62 -8.88 -3.27 -4.12
CA HIS A 62 -9.72 -2.08 -4.26
C HIS A 62 -11.20 -2.50 -4.30
N PRO A 63 -12.09 -1.86 -3.51
CA PRO A 63 -13.48 -2.32 -3.33
C PRO A 63 -14.31 -2.32 -4.60
N ASP A 64 -13.97 -1.45 -5.55
CA ASP A 64 -14.67 -1.37 -6.85
C ASP A 64 -14.08 -2.34 -7.89
N SER A 65 -13.12 -3.19 -7.51
CA SER A 65 -12.62 -4.26 -8.39
C SER A 65 -13.67 -5.39 -8.54
N PRO A 66 -13.74 -6.06 -9.71
CA PRO A 66 -12.94 -5.81 -10.90
C PRO A 66 -13.48 -4.63 -11.73
N PHE A 67 -12.57 -3.93 -12.40
CA PHE A 67 -12.86 -2.87 -13.37
C PHE A 67 -12.76 -3.40 -14.80
N SER A 68 -13.53 -2.84 -15.73
CA SER A 68 -13.19 -2.95 -17.15
C SER A 68 -11.98 -2.07 -17.50
N GLY A 69 -11.26 -2.43 -18.56
CA GLY A 69 -10.21 -1.58 -19.09
C GLY A 69 -10.73 -0.20 -19.49
N GLU A 70 -11.96 -0.10 -19.98
CA GLU A 70 -12.58 1.20 -20.26
C GLU A 70 -12.78 2.06 -19.01
N GLN A 71 -13.25 1.48 -17.90
CA GLN A 71 -13.40 2.20 -16.63
C GLN A 71 -12.05 2.73 -16.13
N LEU A 72 -11.01 1.88 -16.12
CA LEU A 72 -9.68 2.26 -15.65
C LEU A 72 -9.05 3.40 -16.48
N ARG A 73 -9.32 3.44 -17.78
CA ARG A 73 -8.83 4.52 -18.66
C ARG A 73 -9.50 5.86 -18.35
N LYS A 74 -10.77 5.85 -17.95
CA LYS A 74 -11.60 7.05 -17.78
C LYS A 74 -11.49 7.70 -16.40
N GLN A 75 -10.95 7.00 -15.40
CA GLN A 75 -10.99 7.46 -14.02
C GLN A 75 -9.66 7.32 -13.27
N VAL A 76 -9.55 8.05 -12.18
CA VAL A 76 -8.48 7.90 -11.20
C VAL A 76 -8.93 6.90 -10.15
N VAL A 77 -8.14 5.87 -9.89
CA VAL A 77 -8.36 4.90 -8.82
C VAL A 77 -7.73 5.44 -7.53
N SER A 78 -8.51 5.51 -6.45
CA SER A 78 -8.12 6.15 -5.18
C SER A 78 -8.12 5.17 -4.02
N PHE A 79 -6.98 5.01 -3.34
CA PHE A 79 -6.84 4.13 -2.18
C PHE A 79 -7.21 4.81 -0.85
N GLU A 80 -8.16 5.76 -0.86
CA GLU A 80 -8.56 6.54 0.33
C GLU A 80 -9.16 5.69 1.47
N LYS A 81 -9.68 4.51 1.14
CA LYS A 81 -10.27 3.57 2.09
C LYS A 81 -9.23 2.66 2.74
N VAL A 82 -7.98 2.67 2.27
CA VAL A 82 -6.90 1.92 2.91
C VAL A 82 -6.68 2.47 4.32
N LYS A 83 -6.54 1.53 5.26
CA LYS A 83 -6.20 1.84 6.65
C LYS A 83 -4.99 1.03 7.08
N LEU A 84 -4.11 1.72 7.80
CA LEU A 84 -2.91 1.18 8.43
C LEU A 84 -3.17 0.99 9.92
N THR A 85 -2.60 -0.07 10.50
CA THR A 85 -2.72 -0.35 11.94
C THR A 85 -1.41 -0.94 12.48
N ASN A 86 -1.16 -0.75 13.76
CA ASN A 86 -0.08 -1.42 14.51
C ASN A 86 -0.62 -2.59 15.36
N ASN A 87 -1.90 -2.93 15.24
CA ASN A 87 -2.48 -4.08 15.92
C ASN A 87 -2.23 -5.35 15.11
N GLU A 88 -1.31 -6.21 15.57
CA GLU A 88 -0.97 -7.49 14.94
C GLU A 88 -2.16 -8.45 14.85
N MET A 89 -3.13 -8.32 15.75
CA MET A 89 -4.34 -9.15 15.82
C MET A 89 -5.53 -8.53 15.07
N ASP A 90 -5.30 -7.61 14.13
CA ASP A 90 -6.38 -6.96 13.37
C ASP A 90 -7.19 -7.97 12.55
N LYS A 91 -8.51 -8.00 12.79
CA LYS A 91 -9.48 -8.86 12.09
C LYS A 91 -10.24 -8.15 10.97
N HIS A 92 -9.97 -6.87 10.72
CA HIS A 92 -10.73 -6.04 9.76
C HIS A 92 -10.07 -5.98 8.38
N GLY A 93 -8.94 -6.68 8.19
CA GLY A 93 -8.19 -6.65 6.94
C GLY A 93 -7.41 -5.35 6.71
N HIS A 94 -7.15 -4.56 7.76
CA HIS A 94 -6.27 -3.39 7.64
C HIS A 94 -4.83 -3.83 7.39
N ILE A 95 -4.02 -3.00 6.73
CA ILE A 95 -2.60 -3.32 6.54
C ILE A 95 -1.86 -3.09 7.87
N ILE A 96 -1.16 -4.13 8.34
CA ILE A 96 -0.44 -4.10 9.61
C ILE A 96 1.00 -3.66 9.35
N LEU A 97 1.47 -2.65 10.08
CA LEU A 97 2.83 -2.11 9.96
C LEU A 97 3.47 -1.93 11.33
N ASN A 98 4.77 -2.19 11.41
CA ASN A 98 5.56 -1.92 12.59
C ASN A 98 5.91 -0.43 12.64
N SER A 99 5.66 0.21 13.79
CA SER A 99 6.06 1.60 14.00
C SER A 99 7.58 1.76 13.87
N MET A 100 8.03 2.92 13.40
CA MET A 100 9.43 3.29 13.21
C MET A 100 10.19 2.48 12.13
N HIS A 101 9.47 1.95 11.15
CA HIS A 101 10.03 1.24 9.98
C HIS A 101 9.64 1.95 8.69
N ARG A 102 10.47 1.80 7.65
CA ARG A 102 10.24 2.39 6.32
C ARG A 102 9.52 1.41 5.41
N TYR A 103 8.55 1.93 4.66
CA TYR A 103 7.66 1.14 3.82
C TYR A 103 7.47 1.75 2.44
N GLN A 104 7.32 0.88 1.44
CA GLN A 104 7.04 1.21 0.06
C GLN A 104 5.65 0.66 -0.31
N PRO A 105 4.66 1.53 -0.54
CA PRO A 105 3.41 1.13 -1.21
C PRO A 105 3.69 0.63 -2.62
N ARG A 106 3.03 -0.45 -3.04
CA ARG A 106 3.06 -0.93 -4.43
C ARG A 106 1.64 -1.12 -4.91
N VAL A 107 1.39 -0.75 -6.16
CA VAL A 107 0.08 -0.92 -6.81
C VAL A 107 0.18 -2.06 -7.81
N HIS A 108 -0.76 -2.99 -7.76
CA HIS A 108 -0.80 -4.14 -8.63
C HIS A 108 -2.03 -4.07 -9.54
N LEU A 109 -1.82 -4.28 -10.83
CA LEU A 109 -2.88 -4.44 -11.82
C LEU A 109 -2.91 -5.90 -12.25
N VAL A 110 -3.93 -6.63 -11.81
CA VAL A 110 -4.13 -8.05 -12.09
C VAL A 110 -5.13 -8.19 -13.22
N LYS A 111 -4.75 -8.88 -14.29
CA LYS A 111 -5.65 -9.21 -15.39
C LYS A 111 -6.54 -10.38 -14.99
N ARG A 112 -7.86 -10.20 -15.10
CA ARG A 112 -8.85 -11.23 -14.72
C ARG A 112 -9.31 -12.02 -15.94
N ARG A 113 -9.34 -13.35 -15.81
CA ARG A 113 -9.98 -14.23 -16.80
C ARG A 113 -11.49 -14.23 -16.55
N GLU A 114 -12.29 -14.40 -17.59
CA GLU A 114 -13.76 -14.35 -17.47
C GLU A 114 -14.30 -15.36 -16.44
N ILE A 115 -13.77 -16.59 -16.45
CA ILE A 115 -14.17 -17.68 -15.55
C ILE A 115 -13.85 -17.37 -14.09
N SER A 116 -12.80 -16.59 -13.82
CA SER A 116 -12.32 -16.26 -12.46
C SER A 116 -12.53 -14.79 -12.11
N ALA A 117 -13.36 -14.04 -12.85
CA ALA A 117 -13.45 -12.59 -12.71
C ALA A 117 -13.72 -12.12 -11.27
N ASN A 118 -14.53 -12.88 -10.52
CA ASN A 118 -14.92 -12.59 -9.14
C ASN A 118 -14.25 -13.50 -8.08
N ALA A 119 -13.35 -14.40 -8.48
CA ALA A 119 -12.63 -15.24 -7.53
C ALA A 119 -11.73 -14.37 -6.62
N PRO A 120 -11.56 -14.72 -5.33
CA PRO A 120 -10.67 -13.98 -4.45
C PRO A 120 -9.22 -14.13 -4.91
N ILE A 121 -8.43 -13.07 -4.73
CA ILE A 121 -6.99 -13.06 -4.99
C ILE A 121 -6.29 -13.21 -3.64
N SER A 122 -5.86 -14.43 -3.31
CA SER A 122 -5.12 -14.71 -2.07
C SER A 122 -3.60 -14.70 -2.27
N ASP A 123 -3.15 -15.07 -3.47
CA ASP A 123 -1.74 -15.12 -3.83
C ASP A 123 -1.53 -14.42 -5.17
N LEU A 124 -0.79 -13.32 -5.14
CA LEU A 124 -0.52 -12.49 -6.31
C LEU A 124 0.36 -13.22 -7.33
N GLU A 125 1.27 -14.09 -6.87
CA GLU A 125 2.19 -14.82 -7.76
C GLU A 125 1.47 -15.90 -8.59
N SER A 126 0.25 -16.26 -8.21
CA SER A 126 -0.61 -17.18 -8.97
C SER A 126 -1.37 -16.51 -10.12
N GLU A 127 -1.28 -15.18 -10.24
CA GLU A 127 -2.08 -14.37 -11.16
C GLU A 127 -1.25 -13.79 -12.32
N GLU A 128 -1.91 -13.34 -13.40
CA GLU A 128 -1.27 -12.53 -14.44
C GLU A 128 -1.33 -11.06 -14.02
N PHE A 129 -0.22 -10.49 -13.55
CA PHE A 129 -0.21 -9.14 -12.98
C PHE A 129 0.99 -8.28 -13.39
N ARG A 130 0.84 -6.96 -13.20
CA ARG A 130 1.92 -5.99 -13.26
C ARG A 130 1.96 -5.17 -11.99
N THR A 131 3.17 -4.91 -11.48
CA THR A 131 3.40 -4.08 -10.29
C THR A 131 3.97 -2.72 -10.67
N PHE A 132 3.44 -1.67 -10.06
CA PHE A 132 3.89 -0.29 -10.19
C PHE A 132 4.39 0.20 -8.83
N VAL A 133 5.59 0.77 -8.82
CA VAL A 133 6.27 1.25 -7.62
C VAL A 133 6.68 2.70 -7.83
N PHE A 134 6.31 3.56 -6.89
CA PHE A 134 6.60 4.99 -6.91
C PHE A 134 7.44 5.34 -5.68
N THR A 135 8.74 5.59 -5.87
CA THR A 135 9.68 5.78 -4.76
C THR A 135 9.37 7.00 -3.88
N GLU A 136 8.69 8.00 -4.44
CA GLU A 136 8.20 9.18 -3.75
C GLU A 136 7.10 8.87 -2.73
N THR A 137 6.51 7.66 -2.78
CA THR A 137 5.49 7.20 -1.82
C THR A 137 6.07 6.47 -0.61
N ILE A 138 7.39 6.36 -0.51
CA ILE A 138 8.04 5.78 0.68
C ILE A 138 7.72 6.61 1.92
N PHE A 139 7.37 5.95 3.01
CA PHE A 139 7.10 6.62 4.29
C PHE A 139 7.65 5.83 5.47
N THR A 140 7.78 6.50 6.62
CA THR A 140 8.06 5.85 7.90
C THR A 140 6.76 5.72 8.69
N ALA A 141 6.36 4.51 9.06
CA ALA A 141 5.19 4.31 9.93
C ALA A 141 5.50 4.85 11.33
N VAL A 142 4.56 5.59 11.93
CA VAL A 142 4.72 6.15 13.29
C VAL A 142 3.40 6.12 14.05
N THR A 143 3.46 6.02 15.38
CA THR A 143 2.28 6.18 16.25
C THR A 143 1.99 7.64 16.60
N ALA A 144 2.99 8.51 16.48
CA ALA A 144 2.88 9.96 16.60
C ALA A 144 3.89 10.64 15.67
N TYR A 145 3.52 11.78 15.08
CA TYR A 145 4.42 12.55 14.22
C TYR A 145 5.69 12.96 14.96
N GLN A 146 6.85 12.71 14.33
CA GLN A 146 8.17 13.02 14.91
C GLN A 146 8.74 14.34 14.38
N ASN A 147 8.52 14.63 13.09
CA ASN A 147 8.94 15.88 12.47
C ASN A 147 7.78 16.87 12.45
N GLN A 148 7.93 18.00 13.16
CA GLN A 148 6.90 19.03 13.24
C GLN A 148 6.55 19.67 11.88
N LEU A 149 7.47 19.65 10.91
CA LEU A 149 7.18 20.16 9.56
C LEU A 149 6.13 19.30 8.85
N ILE A 150 6.12 18.00 9.09
CA ILE A 150 5.09 17.09 8.53
C ILE A 150 3.72 17.35 9.15
N THR A 151 3.67 17.69 10.44
CA THR A 151 2.41 18.04 11.12
C THR A 151 1.78 19.32 10.58
N LYS A 152 2.57 20.19 9.93
CA LYS A 152 2.13 21.49 9.38
C LYS A 152 1.77 21.45 7.89
N LEU A 153 1.98 20.32 7.21
CA LEU A 153 1.64 20.13 5.79
C LEU A 153 0.13 20.07 5.55
#